data_AF-A0A7S2WLW0-F1
#
_entry.id   AF-A0A7S2WLW0-F1
#
_cell.length_a   1.000
_cell.length_b   1.000
_cell.length_c   1.000
_cell.angle_alpha   90.00
_cell.angle_beta   90.00
_cell.angle_gamma   90.00
#
_symmetry.space_group_name_H-M   'P 1'
#
loop_
_entity.id
_entity.type
_entity.pdbx_description
1 polymer ?
#
loop_
_entity_poly.entity_id
_entity_poly.type
_entity_poly.pdbx_seq_one_letter_code
_entity_poly.pdbx_strand_id
1 'polypeptide(L)'
;SDTSLQRKAHQLEEDEDDDGFFDDVFSVLELLKHLIMVVDWIDGSTSEDGSGAIDVDVAGVAFFGLSTILPLITPHTLLVPKICDSFFALMGCMASDHAERFAALDPGLFQALAQALEFGIGNSQSRVSRDSLQGIEGLAAHHASARSKGTPSAFQHHLDPGLGGLCPDLFLRWLKDLLEHAIFQEAVYDRLSAISDALFALICCEIDRFQGMVQAIIESQPPHHQHRLGDAFQSLVSSNGIAFQPSRTDRAKFNK
;
A
#
# COMPACT_ATOMS: atom_id res chain seq x y z
N SER A 1 -41.99 -10.56 30.50
CA SER A 1 -42.25 -10.67 29.05
C SER A 1 -41.96 -9.37 28.31
N ASP A 2 -42.28 -8.20 28.86
CA ASP A 2 -41.97 -6.89 28.24
C ASP A 2 -40.46 -6.60 28.05
N THR A 3 -39.62 -6.95 29.02
CA THR A 3 -38.18 -6.63 28.99
C THR A 3 -37.38 -7.41 27.94
N SER A 4 -37.88 -8.54 27.43
CA SER A 4 -37.21 -9.27 26.34
C SER A 4 -37.64 -8.78 24.96
N LEU A 5 -38.80 -8.14 24.85
CA LEU A 5 -39.29 -7.52 23.61
C LEU A 5 -38.62 -6.16 23.40
N GLN A 6 -38.47 -5.35 24.47
CA GLN A 6 -37.72 -4.10 24.41
C GLN A 6 -36.23 -4.29 24.07
N ARG A 7 -35.60 -5.35 24.60
CA ARG A 7 -34.21 -5.69 24.23
C ARG A 7 -34.09 -6.15 22.78
N LYS A 8 -35.06 -6.91 22.26
CA LYS A 8 -35.07 -7.31 20.85
C LYS A 8 -35.34 -6.14 19.92
N ALA A 9 -36.21 -5.21 20.29
CA ALA A 9 -36.48 -4.00 19.50
C ALA A 9 -35.26 -3.09 19.44
N HIS A 10 -34.59 -2.85 20.57
CA HIS A 10 -33.34 -2.06 20.61
C HIS A 10 -32.21 -2.71 19.80
N GLN A 11 -32.10 -4.04 19.86
CA GLN A 11 -31.08 -4.78 19.12
C GLN A 11 -31.37 -4.81 17.61
N LEU A 12 -32.65 -4.85 17.21
CA LEU A 12 -33.06 -4.72 15.81
C LEU A 12 -32.87 -3.28 15.28
N GLU A 13 -33.12 -2.26 16.11
CA GLU A 13 -32.85 -0.86 15.77
C GLU A 13 -31.34 -0.59 15.66
N GLU A 14 -30.51 -1.13 16.56
CA GLU A 14 -29.04 -1.06 16.46
C GLU A 14 -28.51 -1.79 15.22
N ASP A 15 -29.04 -2.99 14.90
CA ASP A 15 -28.64 -3.74 13.71
C ASP A 15 -29.06 -3.00 12.40
N GLU A 16 -30.24 -2.36 12.36
CA GLU A 16 -30.71 -1.57 11.21
C GLU A 16 -29.94 -0.25 11.03
N ASP A 17 -29.60 0.44 12.14
CA ASP A 17 -28.80 1.66 12.13
C ASP A 17 -27.36 1.38 11.67
N ASP A 18 -26.78 0.25 12.11
CA ASP A 18 -25.46 -0.20 11.66
C ASP A 18 -25.47 -0.57 10.16
N ASP A 19 -26.51 -1.25 9.67
CA ASP A 19 -26.64 -1.61 8.26
C ASP A 19 -26.71 -0.36 7.35
N GLY A 20 -27.50 0.65 7.72
CA GLY A 20 -27.56 1.91 6.99
C GLY A 20 -26.22 2.67 6.98
N PHE A 21 -25.53 2.69 8.12
CA PHE A 21 -24.21 3.29 8.23
C PHE A 21 -23.17 2.60 7.33
N PHE A 22 -23.13 1.25 7.30
CA PHE A 22 -22.21 0.51 6.44
C PHE A 22 -22.47 0.75 4.95
N ASP A 23 -23.73 0.87 4.56
CA ASP A 23 -24.11 1.16 3.18
C ASP A 23 -23.69 2.58 2.75
N ASP A 24 -23.82 3.56 3.64
CA ASP A 24 -23.36 4.92 3.39
C ASP A 24 -21.83 4.99 3.24
N VAL A 25 -21.08 4.38 4.17
CA VAL A 25 -19.60 4.33 4.11
C VAL A 25 -19.15 3.65 2.82
N PHE A 26 -19.76 2.52 2.46
CA PHE A 26 -19.46 1.84 1.21
C PHE A 26 -19.76 2.71 -0.01
N SER A 27 -20.90 3.41 -0.02
CA SER A 27 -21.30 4.29 -1.13
C SER A 27 -20.31 5.45 -1.33
N VAL A 28 -19.81 6.03 -0.24
CA VAL A 28 -18.79 7.09 -0.33
C VAL A 28 -17.46 6.54 -0.85
N LEU A 29 -17.02 5.37 -0.37
CA LEU A 29 -15.79 4.73 -0.88
C LEU A 29 -15.88 4.46 -2.38
N GLU A 30 -17.00 3.92 -2.84
CA GLU A 30 -17.24 3.69 -4.27
C GLU A 30 -17.26 5.00 -5.05
N LEU A 31 -17.89 6.06 -4.53
CA LEU A 31 -17.87 7.38 -5.18
C LEU A 31 -16.44 7.90 -5.34
N LEU A 32 -15.63 7.88 -4.28
CA LEU A 32 -14.24 8.34 -4.30
C LEU A 32 -13.38 7.54 -5.28
N LYS A 33 -13.58 6.22 -5.34
CA LYS A 33 -12.92 5.35 -6.31
C LYS A 33 -13.28 5.73 -7.76
N HIS A 34 -14.56 5.96 -8.05
CA HIS A 34 -14.96 6.41 -9.38
C HIS A 34 -14.37 7.78 -9.73
N LEU A 35 -14.23 8.69 -8.76
CA LEU A 35 -13.57 9.98 -8.98
C LEU A 35 -12.10 9.82 -9.38
N ILE A 36 -11.34 8.99 -8.66
CA ILE A 36 -9.93 8.69 -9.01
C ILE A 36 -9.83 8.06 -10.40
N MET A 37 -10.68 7.08 -10.72
CA MET A 37 -10.69 6.46 -12.05
C MET A 37 -10.97 7.46 -13.17
N VAL A 38 -11.80 8.47 -12.92
CA VAL A 38 -12.07 9.56 -13.88
C VAL A 38 -10.85 10.46 -14.06
N VAL A 39 -10.09 10.74 -12.98
CA VAL A 39 -8.82 11.49 -13.07
C VAL A 39 -7.86 10.77 -14.02
N ASP A 40 -7.62 9.48 -13.79
CA ASP A 40 -6.70 8.69 -14.60
C ASP A 40 -7.11 8.65 -16.08
N TRP A 41 -8.42 8.61 -16.34
CA TRP A 41 -8.95 8.66 -17.70
C TRP A 41 -8.72 10.03 -18.36
N ILE A 42 -8.96 11.13 -17.62
CA ILE A 42 -8.77 12.49 -18.13
C ILE A 42 -7.28 12.72 -18.41
N ASP A 43 -6.40 12.44 -17.45
CA ASP A 43 -4.95 12.63 -17.57
C ASP A 43 -4.37 11.81 -18.75
N GLY A 44 -4.91 10.61 -18.99
CA GLY A 44 -4.57 9.80 -20.17
C GLY A 44 -5.08 10.37 -21.49
N SER A 45 -6.17 11.15 -21.47
CA SER A 45 -6.82 11.73 -22.65
C SER A 45 -6.29 13.12 -23.04
N THR A 46 -5.75 13.89 -22.10
CA THR A 46 -5.28 15.28 -22.29
C THR A 46 -3.94 15.40 -23.03
N SER A 47 -3.54 14.36 -23.77
CA SER A 47 -2.28 14.34 -24.53
C SER A 47 -2.29 15.25 -25.77
N GLU A 48 -3.43 15.80 -26.22
CA GLU A 48 -3.48 16.43 -27.56
C GLU A 48 -4.19 17.77 -27.73
N ASP A 49 -5.04 18.30 -26.83
CA ASP A 49 -5.71 19.58 -27.09
C ASP A 49 -5.79 20.51 -25.88
N GLY A 50 -5.05 21.62 -25.98
CA GLY A 50 -4.99 22.72 -25.01
C GLY A 50 -6.27 23.55 -24.94
N SER A 51 -7.37 22.92 -24.50
CA SER A 51 -8.59 23.64 -24.14
C SER A 51 -8.61 23.92 -22.64
N GLY A 52 -8.76 25.20 -22.28
CA GLY A 52 -8.83 25.69 -20.90
C GLY A 52 -10.09 25.22 -20.19
N ALA A 53 -10.11 23.95 -19.79
CA ALA A 53 -11.08 23.41 -18.86
C ALA A 53 -10.73 23.90 -17.45
N ILE A 54 -11.76 24.05 -16.62
CA ILE A 54 -11.61 24.34 -15.20
C ILE A 54 -10.70 23.25 -14.61
N ASP A 55 -9.52 23.66 -14.15
CA ASP A 55 -8.52 22.81 -13.49
C ASP A 55 -9.02 22.47 -12.08
N VAL A 56 -10.09 21.68 -12.03
CA VAL A 56 -10.58 21.10 -10.77
C VAL A 56 -9.61 19.99 -10.42
N ASP A 57 -8.91 20.12 -9.30
CA ASP A 57 -8.07 19.06 -8.75
C ASP A 57 -8.95 17.91 -8.21
N VAL A 58 -9.51 17.11 -9.12
CA VAL A 58 -10.44 16.02 -8.81
C VAL A 58 -9.75 14.98 -7.91
N ALA A 59 -8.45 14.72 -8.12
CA ALA A 59 -7.68 13.88 -7.22
C ALA A 59 -7.58 14.52 -5.83
N GLY A 60 -7.31 15.82 -5.72
CA GLY A 60 -7.36 16.54 -4.45
C GLY A 60 -8.71 16.40 -3.73
N VAL A 61 -9.82 16.44 -4.46
CA VAL A 61 -11.17 16.18 -3.90
C VAL A 61 -11.29 14.75 -3.37
N ALA A 62 -10.77 13.76 -4.11
CA ALA A 62 -10.81 12.37 -3.66
C ALA A 62 -9.95 12.13 -2.41
N PHE A 63 -8.75 12.73 -2.34
CA PHE A 63 -7.90 12.70 -1.13
C PHE A 63 -8.58 13.37 0.06
N PHE A 64 -9.19 14.54 -0.14
CA PHE A 64 -9.96 15.21 0.91
C PHE A 64 -11.14 14.36 1.38
N GLY A 65 -11.86 13.73 0.46
CA GLY A 65 -12.94 12.80 0.77
C GLY A 65 -12.46 11.61 1.60
N LEU A 66 -11.34 10.99 1.21
CA LEU A 66 -10.73 9.89 1.96
C LEU A 66 -10.36 10.32 3.40
N SER A 67 -9.71 11.48 3.55
CA SER A 67 -9.37 12.03 4.88
C SER A 67 -10.61 12.27 5.74
N THR A 68 -11.72 12.66 5.12
CA THR A 68 -12.98 12.93 5.81
C THR A 68 -13.64 11.65 6.31
N ILE A 69 -13.61 10.57 5.52
CA ILE A 69 -14.21 9.29 5.91
C ILE A 69 -13.28 8.40 6.73
N LEU A 70 -11.97 8.65 6.75
CA LEU A 70 -11.01 7.80 7.45
C LEU A 70 -11.36 7.53 8.92
N PRO A 71 -11.86 8.49 9.72
CA PRO A 71 -12.30 8.23 11.09
C PRO A 71 -13.45 7.20 11.20
N LEU A 72 -14.21 7.01 10.12
CA LEU A 72 -15.27 6.02 10.03
C LEU A 72 -14.72 4.64 9.66
N ILE A 73 -13.52 4.56 9.07
CA ILE A 73 -12.86 3.30 8.72
C ILE A 73 -12.15 2.76 9.98
N THR A 74 -12.88 1.96 10.74
CA THR A 74 -12.40 1.33 11.97
C THR A 74 -12.16 -0.17 11.75
N PRO A 75 -11.46 -0.87 12.67
CA PRO A 75 -11.37 -2.32 12.60
C PRO A 75 -12.72 -3.02 12.52
N HIS A 76 -13.77 -2.44 13.10
CA HIS A 76 -15.13 -2.96 13.04
C HIS A 76 -15.74 -2.81 11.63
N THR A 77 -15.60 -1.64 10.99
CA THR A 77 -16.10 -1.44 9.62
C THR A 77 -15.35 -2.28 8.60
N LEU A 78 -14.06 -2.55 8.83
CA LEU A 78 -13.24 -3.43 7.99
C LEU A 78 -13.59 -4.92 8.13
N LEU A 79 -14.44 -5.31 9.09
CA LEU A 79 -15.02 -6.67 9.13
C LEU A 79 -16.03 -6.89 8.00
N VAL A 80 -16.62 -5.81 7.47
CA VAL A 80 -17.55 -5.86 6.34
C VAL A 80 -16.74 -6.01 5.04
N PRO A 81 -16.79 -7.16 4.34
CA PRO A 81 -15.86 -7.44 3.24
C PRO A 81 -15.91 -6.42 2.09
N LYS A 82 -17.12 -5.96 1.73
CA LYS A 82 -17.32 -4.95 0.67
C LYS A 82 -16.64 -3.61 0.99
N ILE A 83 -16.64 -3.19 2.26
CA ILE A 83 -15.98 -1.95 2.72
C ILE A 83 -14.47 -2.15 2.70
N CYS A 84 -13.99 -3.26 3.26
CA CYS A 84 -12.57 -3.61 3.28
C CYS A 84 -11.98 -3.63 1.87
N ASP A 85 -12.63 -4.35 0.94
CA ASP A 85 -12.21 -4.44 -0.45
C ASP A 85 -12.22 -3.08 -1.16
N SER A 86 -13.24 -2.25 -0.94
CA SER A 86 -13.36 -0.94 -1.59
C SER A 86 -12.32 0.05 -1.04
N PHE A 87 -12.12 0.07 0.27
CA PHE A 87 -11.12 0.92 0.94
C PHE A 87 -9.70 0.61 0.48
N PHE A 88 -9.30 -0.67 0.47
CA PHE A 88 -7.96 -1.05 0.04
C PHE A 88 -7.75 -0.87 -1.47
N ALA A 89 -8.77 -1.10 -2.30
CA ALA A 89 -8.68 -0.81 -3.73
C ALA A 89 -8.48 0.69 -4.00
N LEU A 90 -9.23 1.55 -3.32
CA LEU A 90 -9.08 3.00 -3.42
C LEU A 90 -7.68 3.44 -2.95
N MET A 91 -7.28 3.01 -1.76
CA MET A 91 -5.99 3.37 -1.16
C MET A 91 -4.81 2.89 -2.02
N GLY A 92 -4.85 1.64 -2.48
CA GLY A 92 -3.81 1.05 -3.33
C GLY A 92 -3.63 1.81 -4.64
N CYS A 93 -4.74 2.16 -5.31
CA CYS A 93 -4.73 2.97 -6.52
C CYS A 93 -4.18 4.38 -6.26
N MET A 94 -4.67 5.08 -5.24
CA MET A 94 -4.20 6.43 -4.89
C MET A 94 -2.70 6.46 -4.53
N ALA A 95 -2.22 5.45 -3.79
CA ALA A 95 -0.81 5.31 -3.44
C ALA A 95 0.07 4.98 -4.65
N SER A 96 -0.44 4.15 -5.56
CA SER A 96 0.26 3.74 -6.78
C SER A 96 0.38 4.87 -7.79
N ASP A 97 -0.75 5.47 -8.15
CA ASP A 97 -0.88 6.31 -9.34
C ASP A 97 -0.75 7.80 -9.01
N HIS A 98 -0.93 8.16 -7.73
CA HIS A 98 -0.81 9.54 -7.24
C HIS A 98 0.14 9.67 -6.04
N ALA A 99 1.28 8.97 -6.10
CA ALA A 99 2.31 8.96 -5.06
C ALA A 99 2.77 10.37 -4.61
N GLU A 100 2.80 11.35 -5.52
CA GLU A 100 3.14 12.74 -5.18
C GLU A 100 2.08 13.40 -4.29
N ARG A 101 0.79 13.22 -4.60
CA ARG A 101 -0.31 13.71 -3.75
C ARG A 101 -0.36 12.95 -2.43
N PHE A 102 -0.09 11.65 -2.45
CA PHE A 102 0.02 10.84 -1.24
C PHE A 102 1.16 11.34 -0.33
N ALA A 103 2.29 11.77 -0.91
CA ALA A 103 3.38 12.38 -0.17
C ALA A 103 3.04 13.77 0.40
N ALA A 104 2.09 14.49 -0.19
CA ALA A 104 1.66 15.81 0.25
C ALA A 104 0.67 15.78 1.45
N LEU A 105 0.23 14.60 1.88
CA LEU A 105 -0.62 14.44 3.05
C LEU A 105 0.08 14.91 4.33
N ASP A 106 -0.70 15.23 5.36
CA ASP A 106 -0.12 15.51 6.67
C ASP A 106 0.56 14.25 7.25
N PRO A 107 1.59 14.39 8.10
CA PRO A 107 2.34 13.24 8.61
C PRO A 107 1.49 12.21 9.37
N GLY A 108 0.44 12.64 10.07
CA GLY A 108 -0.43 11.73 10.84
C GLY A 108 -1.29 10.87 9.92
N LEU A 109 -1.92 11.50 8.91
CA LEU A 109 -2.71 10.82 7.90
C LEU A 109 -1.85 9.89 7.04
N PHE A 110 -0.68 10.37 6.59
CA PHE A 110 0.27 9.54 5.85
C PHE A 110 0.66 8.30 6.66
N GLN A 111 0.99 8.46 7.95
CA GLN A 111 1.33 7.35 8.83
C GLN A 111 0.18 6.36 8.97
N ALA A 112 -1.05 6.83 9.16
CA ALA A 112 -2.22 5.96 9.30
C ALA A 112 -2.47 5.13 8.03
N LEU A 113 -2.40 5.75 6.85
CA LEU A 113 -2.57 5.05 5.58
C LEU A 113 -1.40 4.10 5.28
N ALA A 114 -0.17 4.49 5.61
CA ALA A 114 0.99 3.63 5.48
C ALA A 114 0.88 2.38 6.38
N GLN A 115 0.41 2.52 7.62
CA GLN A 115 0.13 1.39 8.50
C GLN A 115 -1.00 0.50 7.99
N ALA A 116 -2.01 1.08 7.34
CA ALA A 116 -3.08 0.31 6.72
C ALA A 116 -2.55 -0.55 5.55
N LEU A 117 -1.71 0.02 4.67
CA LEU A 117 -1.01 -0.74 3.61
C LEU A 117 -0.16 -1.89 4.19
N GLU A 118 0.58 -1.61 5.27
CA GLU A 118 1.41 -2.59 5.97
C GLU A 118 0.57 -3.76 6.51
N PHE A 119 -0.57 -3.44 7.14
CA PHE A 119 -1.55 -4.44 7.59
C PHE A 119 -2.10 -5.28 6.43
N GLY A 120 -2.33 -4.66 5.27
CA GLY A 120 -2.87 -5.30 4.09
C GLY A 120 -1.98 -6.40 3.51
N ILE A 121 -0.65 -6.32 3.66
CA ILE A 121 0.32 -7.32 3.16
C ILE A 121 -0.11 -8.73 3.56
N GLY A 122 -0.37 -8.94 4.85
CA GLY A 122 -0.71 -10.25 5.42
C GLY A 122 -2.19 -10.61 5.39
N ASN A 123 -3.05 -9.83 4.73
CA ASN A 123 -4.49 -10.03 4.82
C ASN A 123 -4.91 -11.38 4.21
N SER A 124 -5.84 -12.09 4.85
CA SER A 124 -6.38 -13.35 4.32
C SER A 124 -7.05 -13.19 2.95
N GLN A 125 -7.61 -12.01 2.65
CA GLN A 125 -8.23 -11.70 1.38
C GLN A 125 -7.16 -11.33 0.34
N SER A 126 -7.10 -12.11 -0.74
CA SER A 126 -6.09 -11.94 -1.80
C SER A 126 -6.14 -10.56 -2.45
N ARG A 127 -7.36 -10.05 -2.66
CA ARG A 127 -7.58 -8.75 -3.30
C ARG A 127 -7.01 -7.61 -2.44
N VAL A 128 -7.38 -7.56 -1.16
CA VAL A 128 -6.85 -6.58 -0.18
C VAL A 128 -5.32 -6.59 -0.15
N SER A 129 -4.71 -7.77 -0.09
CA SER A 129 -3.25 -7.90 -0.07
C SER A 129 -2.61 -7.41 -1.37
N ARG A 130 -3.17 -7.76 -2.54
CA ARG A 130 -2.68 -7.27 -3.83
C ARG A 130 -2.81 -5.76 -3.98
N ASP A 131 -3.94 -5.19 -3.60
CA ASP A 131 -4.17 -3.75 -3.68
C ASP A 131 -3.20 -2.99 -2.74
N SER A 132 -2.92 -3.55 -1.56
CA SER A 132 -1.94 -2.99 -0.63
C SER A 132 -0.51 -3.07 -1.16
N LEU A 133 -0.13 -4.22 -1.72
CA LEU A 133 1.18 -4.42 -2.35
C LEU A 133 1.38 -3.51 -3.56
N GLN A 134 0.32 -3.27 -4.35
CA GLN A 134 0.34 -2.30 -5.45
C GLN A 134 0.62 -0.89 -4.93
N GLY A 135 -0.06 -0.46 -3.86
CA GLY A 135 0.20 0.84 -3.25
C GLY A 135 1.64 0.96 -2.74
N ILE A 136 2.14 -0.08 -2.05
CA ILE A 136 3.52 -0.12 -1.56
C ILE A 136 4.53 -0.04 -2.73
N GLU A 137 4.29 -0.80 -3.81
CA GLU A 137 5.15 -0.80 -5.00
C GLU A 137 5.23 0.59 -5.63
N GLY A 138 4.09 1.27 -5.82
CA GLY A 138 4.09 2.59 -6.45
C GLY A 138 4.76 3.67 -5.59
N LEU A 139 4.52 3.68 -4.27
CA LEU A 139 5.22 4.60 -3.36
C LEU A 139 6.73 4.35 -3.35
N ALA A 140 7.15 3.09 -3.26
CA ALA A 140 8.56 2.70 -3.29
C ALA A 140 9.21 3.02 -4.64
N ALA A 141 8.55 2.72 -5.76
CA ALA A 141 9.05 3.03 -7.10
C ALA A 141 9.21 4.54 -7.31
N HIS A 142 8.25 5.34 -6.82
CA HIS A 142 8.34 6.79 -6.85
C HIS A 142 9.53 7.31 -6.02
N HIS A 143 9.72 6.78 -4.80
CA HIS A 143 10.86 7.11 -3.95
C HIS A 143 12.21 6.73 -4.60
N ALA A 144 12.33 5.49 -5.09
CA ALA A 144 13.53 4.99 -5.75
C ALA A 144 13.88 5.79 -7.03
N SER A 145 12.88 6.19 -7.80
CA SER A 145 13.04 7.02 -9.00
C SER A 145 13.55 8.42 -8.68
N ALA A 146 13.05 9.05 -7.62
CA ALA A 146 13.57 10.35 -7.17
C ALA A 146 15.05 10.23 -6.74
N ARG A 147 15.37 9.17 -5.99
CA ARG A 147 16.74 8.90 -5.53
C ARG A 147 17.71 8.64 -6.69
N SER A 148 17.31 7.87 -7.70
CA SER A 148 18.16 7.58 -8.87
C SER A 148 18.44 8.82 -9.73
N LYS A 149 17.52 9.78 -9.74
CA LYS A 149 17.69 11.09 -10.40
C LYS A 149 18.46 12.11 -9.54
N GLY A 150 18.81 11.78 -8.30
CA GLY A 150 19.46 12.70 -7.37
C GLY A 150 18.55 13.85 -6.89
N THR A 151 17.23 13.71 -7.02
CA THR A 151 16.26 14.70 -6.55
C THR A 151 15.79 14.35 -5.13
N PRO A 152 15.49 15.34 -4.28
CA PRO A 152 14.87 15.09 -2.98
C PRO A 152 13.60 14.26 -3.14
N SER A 153 13.39 13.27 -2.27
CA SER A 153 12.16 12.49 -2.28
C SER A 153 10.99 13.34 -1.79
N ALA A 154 9.84 13.24 -2.47
CA ALA A 154 8.59 13.83 -1.98
C ALA A 154 8.21 13.35 -0.57
N PHE A 155 8.69 12.16 -0.17
CA PHE A 155 8.44 11.58 1.15
C PHE A 155 9.40 12.08 2.25
N GLN A 156 10.36 12.97 1.95
CA GLN A 156 11.38 13.40 2.93
C GLN A 156 10.76 13.93 4.24
N HIS A 157 9.67 14.70 4.14
CA HIS A 157 8.95 15.23 5.31
C HIS A 157 8.33 14.17 6.21
N HIS A 158 8.07 12.96 5.69
CA HIS A 158 7.51 11.84 6.44
C HIS A 158 8.59 10.93 7.03
N LEU A 159 9.73 10.83 6.37
CA LEU A 159 10.82 9.92 6.72
C LEU A 159 11.83 10.54 7.70
N ASP A 160 11.99 11.86 7.68
CA ASP A 160 12.98 12.58 8.48
C ASP A 160 12.37 13.06 9.82
N PRO A 161 12.79 12.48 10.97
CA PRO A 161 12.30 12.93 12.27
C PRO A 161 12.63 14.40 12.56
N GLY A 162 13.71 14.93 11.98
CA GLY A 162 14.10 16.34 12.10
C GLY A 162 13.15 17.32 11.40
N LEU A 163 12.35 16.83 10.44
CA LEU A 163 11.32 17.59 9.74
C LEU A 163 9.90 17.34 10.29
N GLY A 164 9.78 16.60 11.41
CA GLY A 164 8.49 16.18 11.97
C GLY A 164 7.94 14.89 11.37
N GLY A 165 8.76 14.14 10.62
CA GLY A 165 8.39 12.85 10.04
C GLY A 165 8.10 11.81 11.11
N LEU A 166 7.01 11.06 10.91
CA LEU A 166 6.53 10.02 11.83
C LEU A 166 6.87 8.60 11.38
N CYS A 167 7.48 8.45 10.21
CA CYS A 167 7.71 7.17 9.56
C CYS A 167 9.19 6.98 9.18
N PRO A 168 10.15 7.08 10.12
CA PRO A 168 11.53 6.76 9.82
C PRO A 168 11.64 5.31 9.35
N ASP A 169 12.54 5.08 8.39
CA ASP A 169 12.84 3.76 7.84
C ASP A 169 11.61 3.00 7.29
N LEU A 170 10.55 3.72 6.88
CA LEU A 170 9.30 3.12 6.37
C LEU A 170 9.56 2.03 5.32
N PHE A 171 10.30 2.36 4.27
CA PHE A 171 10.59 1.43 3.17
C PHE A 171 11.43 0.23 3.62
N LEU A 172 12.36 0.43 4.56
CA LEU A 172 13.14 -0.67 5.14
C LEU A 172 12.28 -1.61 5.99
N ARG A 173 11.33 -1.06 6.77
CA ARG A 173 10.38 -1.88 7.55
C ARG A 173 9.50 -2.72 6.62
N TRP A 174 8.86 -2.09 5.64
CA TRP A 174 8.05 -2.80 4.65
C TRP A 174 8.85 -3.86 3.88
N LEU A 175 10.10 -3.57 3.53
CA LEU A 175 10.98 -4.53 2.89
C LEU A 175 11.20 -5.77 3.77
N LYS A 176 11.48 -5.56 5.06
CA LYS A 176 11.66 -6.64 6.02
C LYS A 176 10.38 -7.46 6.19
N ASP A 177 9.26 -6.80 6.43
CA ASP A 177 7.97 -7.46 6.67
C ASP A 177 7.54 -8.27 5.45
N LEU A 178 7.72 -7.72 4.25
CA LEU A 178 7.39 -8.39 3.00
C LEU A 178 8.30 -9.58 2.70
N LEU A 179 9.60 -9.50 3.02
CA LEU A 179 10.51 -10.65 2.90
C LEU A 179 10.14 -11.77 3.86
N GLU A 180 9.89 -11.44 5.13
CA GLU A 180 9.44 -12.42 6.11
C GLU A 180 8.10 -13.05 5.70
N HIS A 181 7.17 -12.25 5.19
CA HIS A 181 5.91 -12.73 4.63
C HIS A 181 6.15 -13.69 3.45
N ALA A 182 6.99 -13.31 2.49
CA ALA A 182 7.27 -14.11 1.29
C ALA A 182 7.98 -15.44 1.59
N ILE A 183 8.85 -15.46 2.62
CA ILE A 183 9.66 -16.64 2.94
C ILE A 183 8.90 -17.62 3.85
N PHE A 184 8.13 -17.11 4.81
CA PHE A 184 7.61 -17.92 5.91
C PHE A 184 6.10 -18.20 5.84
N GLN A 185 5.33 -17.54 4.97
CA GLN A 185 3.88 -17.76 4.86
C GLN A 185 3.53 -18.75 3.73
N GLU A 186 2.56 -19.63 3.99
CA GLU A 186 2.21 -20.75 3.10
C GLU A 186 1.37 -20.36 1.86
N ALA A 187 0.89 -19.11 1.74
CA ALA A 187 -0.11 -18.70 0.75
C ALA A 187 0.32 -17.49 -0.10
N VAL A 188 1.31 -17.69 -0.98
CA VAL A 188 1.91 -16.61 -1.78
C VAL A 188 1.64 -16.74 -3.29
N TYR A 189 1.22 -17.91 -3.79
CA TYR A 189 1.22 -18.15 -5.25
C TYR A 189 0.31 -17.23 -6.06
N ASP A 190 -0.88 -16.89 -5.55
CA ASP A 190 -1.83 -15.99 -6.21
C ASP A 190 -1.45 -14.50 -6.08
N ARG A 191 -0.44 -14.19 -5.27
CA ARG A 191 0.04 -12.83 -4.96
C ARG A 191 1.51 -12.63 -5.31
N LEU A 192 2.18 -13.68 -5.80
CA LEU A 192 3.62 -13.71 -5.98
C LEU A 192 4.11 -12.61 -6.92
N SER A 193 3.35 -12.28 -7.96
CA SER A 193 3.68 -11.15 -8.85
C SER A 193 3.68 -9.83 -8.11
N ALA A 194 2.63 -9.54 -7.32
CA ALA A 194 2.52 -8.30 -6.55
C ALA A 194 3.61 -8.20 -5.47
N ILE A 195 3.91 -9.32 -4.79
CA ILE A 195 4.98 -9.40 -3.81
C ILE A 195 6.35 -9.15 -4.46
N SER A 196 6.60 -9.77 -5.63
CA SER A 196 7.85 -9.60 -6.37
C SER A 196 8.05 -8.17 -6.84
N ASP A 197 7.01 -7.54 -7.40
CA ASP A 197 7.06 -6.15 -7.86
C ASP A 197 7.32 -5.18 -6.69
N ALA A 198 6.61 -5.36 -5.56
CA ALA A 198 6.82 -4.55 -4.37
C ALA A 198 8.20 -4.77 -3.74
N LEU A 199 8.65 -6.02 -3.61
CA LEU A 199 10.00 -6.35 -3.12
C LEU A 199 11.07 -5.69 -3.97
N PHE A 200 10.95 -5.77 -5.29
CA PHE A 200 11.90 -5.14 -6.20
C PHE A 200 11.99 -3.63 -5.97
N ALA A 201 10.85 -2.94 -5.92
CA ALA A 201 10.82 -1.49 -5.71
C ALA A 201 11.40 -1.09 -4.33
N LEU A 202 11.12 -1.86 -3.29
CA LEU A 202 11.65 -1.66 -1.94
C LEU A 202 13.16 -1.92 -1.86
N ILE A 203 13.67 -2.96 -2.54
CA ILE A 203 15.12 -3.21 -2.64
C ILE A 203 15.80 -2.03 -3.34
N CYS A 204 15.21 -1.46 -4.40
CA CYS A 204 15.75 -0.27 -5.04
C CYS A 204 15.82 0.95 -4.10
N CYS A 205 14.90 1.08 -3.15
CA CYS A 205 14.94 2.14 -2.14
C CYS A 205 16.11 1.93 -1.15
N GLU A 206 16.34 0.68 -0.76
CA GLU A 206 17.16 0.30 0.38
C GLU A 206 18.37 -0.58 0.01
N ILE A 207 18.88 -0.42 -1.21
CA ILE A 207 19.92 -1.29 -1.79
C ILE A 207 21.15 -1.41 -0.89
N ASP A 208 21.54 -0.31 -0.23
CA ASP A 208 22.72 -0.26 0.66
C ASP A 208 22.50 -1.05 1.96
N ARG A 209 21.24 -1.20 2.39
CA ARG A 209 20.86 -1.87 3.65
C ARG A 209 20.35 -3.29 3.43
N PHE A 210 19.95 -3.61 2.21
CA PHE A 210 19.34 -4.90 1.84
C PHE A 210 20.21 -6.10 2.25
N GLN A 211 21.51 -6.08 1.93
CA GLN A 211 22.40 -7.21 2.24
C GLN A 211 22.51 -7.48 3.75
N GLY A 212 22.64 -6.43 4.57
CA GLY A 212 22.71 -6.57 6.02
C GLY A 212 21.41 -7.12 6.62
N MET A 213 20.27 -6.70 6.09
CA MET A 213 18.97 -7.21 6.51
C MET A 213 18.78 -8.69 6.12
N VAL A 214 19.13 -9.10 4.89
CA VAL A 214 19.09 -10.50 4.47
C VAL A 214 19.96 -11.38 5.38
N GLN A 215 21.17 -10.90 5.71
CA GLN A 215 22.07 -11.61 6.61
C GLN A 215 21.47 -11.79 8.02
N ALA A 216 20.84 -10.74 8.55
CA ALA A 216 20.15 -10.82 9.85
C ALA A 216 18.98 -11.83 9.82
N ILE A 217 18.22 -11.88 8.73
CA ILE A 217 17.16 -12.88 8.54
C ILE A 217 17.76 -14.28 8.52
N ILE A 218 18.84 -14.52 7.78
CA ILE A 218 19.53 -15.82 7.72
C ILE A 218 20.02 -16.24 9.10
N GLU A 219 20.71 -15.36 9.82
CA GLU A 219 21.27 -15.64 11.15
C GLU A 219 20.19 -15.95 12.20
N SER A 220 18.99 -15.40 12.04
CA SER A 220 17.84 -15.71 12.90
C SER A 220 17.27 -17.12 12.71
N GLN A 221 17.64 -17.82 11.62
CA GLN A 221 17.11 -19.14 11.30
C GLN A 221 17.91 -20.28 11.96
N PRO A 222 17.29 -21.45 12.17
CA PRO A 222 18.00 -22.66 12.58
C PRO A 222 19.15 -23.03 11.61
N PRO A 223 20.28 -23.59 12.09
CA PRO A 223 21.48 -23.82 11.27
C PRO A 223 21.25 -24.60 9.97
N HIS A 224 20.28 -25.52 9.97
CA HIS A 224 19.95 -26.35 8.81
C HIS A 224 19.20 -25.57 7.70
N HIS A 225 18.58 -24.43 8.02
CA HIS A 225 17.93 -23.55 7.04
C HIS A 225 18.85 -22.43 6.55
N GLN A 226 19.86 -22.04 7.32
CA GLN A 226 20.74 -20.91 7.00
C GLN A 226 21.41 -21.05 5.64
N HIS A 227 22.00 -22.22 5.35
CA HIS A 227 22.70 -22.46 4.10
C HIS A 227 21.74 -22.40 2.90
N ARG A 228 20.58 -23.08 2.99
CA ARG A 228 19.58 -23.09 1.94
C ARG A 228 19.01 -21.70 1.65
N LEU A 229 18.76 -20.91 2.70
CA LEU A 229 18.26 -19.55 2.56
C LEU A 229 19.31 -18.62 1.96
N GLY A 230 20.57 -18.74 2.39
CA GLY A 230 21.70 -18.03 1.82
C GLY A 230 21.89 -18.30 0.33
N ASP A 231 21.84 -19.57 -0.08
CA ASP A 231 21.94 -19.95 -1.50
C ASP A 231 20.79 -19.39 -2.34
N ALA A 232 19.57 -19.41 -1.79
CA ALA A 232 18.39 -18.86 -2.48
C ALA A 232 18.50 -17.33 -2.67
N PHE A 233 18.93 -16.60 -1.65
CA PHE A 233 19.17 -15.15 -1.78
C PHE A 233 20.33 -14.83 -2.71
N GLN A 234 21.42 -15.59 -2.64
CA GLN A 234 22.53 -15.44 -3.56
C GLN A 234 22.05 -15.66 -5.00
N SER A 235 21.22 -16.69 -5.23
CA SER A 235 20.58 -16.92 -6.52
C SER A 235 19.71 -15.72 -6.92
N LEU A 236 18.86 -15.20 -6.04
CA LEU A 236 17.99 -14.05 -6.33
C LEU A 236 18.77 -12.80 -6.76
N VAL A 237 19.91 -12.52 -6.11
CA VAL A 237 20.71 -11.32 -6.34
C VAL A 237 21.67 -11.46 -7.53
N SER A 238 22.24 -12.66 -7.73
CA SER A 238 23.25 -12.91 -8.77
C SER A 238 22.69 -13.52 -10.06
N SER A 239 21.46 -14.04 -10.02
CA SER A 239 20.79 -14.50 -11.24
C SER A 239 20.40 -13.31 -12.13
N ASN A 240 20.43 -13.53 -13.44
CA ASN A 240 19.90 -12.62 -14.44
C ASN A 240 20.60 -11.23 -14.58
N GLY A 241 21.70 -10.97 -13.86
CA GLY A 241 22.49 -9.74 -13.98
C GLY A 241 21.68 -8.48 -13.66
N ILE A 242 20.96 -8.51 -12.54
CA ILE A 242 20.11 -7.41 -12.04
C ILE A 242 21.01 -6.35 -11.41
N ALA A 243 20.84 -5.08 -11.81
CA ALA A 243 21.58 -3.95 -11.24
C ALA A 243 20.77 -3.20 -10.17
N PHE A 244 19.56 -3.70 -9.85
CA PHE A 244 18.59 -3.12 -8.92
C PHE A 244 18.36 -1.63 -9.17
N GLN A 245 18.29 -1.25 -10.45
CA GLN A 245 17.88 0.09 -10.85
C GLN A 245 16.36 0.14 -11.00
N PRO A 246 15.68 1.25 -10.66
CA PRO A 246 14.23 1.40 -10.81
C PRO A 246 13.84 1.46 -12.30
N SER A 247 13.91 0.31 -12.97
CA SER A 247 13.75 0.14 -14.41
C SER A 247 12.92 -1.10 -14.70
N ARG A 248 12.12 -1.04 -15.78
CA ARG A 248 11.27 -2.15 -16.21
C ARG A 248 12.07 -3.42 -16.53
N THR A 249 13.29 -3.25 -17.06
CA THR A 249 14.17 -4.36 -17.43
C THR A 249 14.65 -5.12 -16.20
N ASP A 250 15.13 -4.41 -15.18
CA ASP A 250 15.61 -5.05 -13.95
C ASP A 250 14.48 -5.68 -13.15
N ARG A 251 13.29 -5.05 -13.13
CA ARG A 251 12.08 -5.65 -12.55
C ARG A 251 11.72 -6.98 -13.23
N ALA A 252 11.72 -7.00 -14.57
CA ALA A 252 11.41 -8.21 -15.33
C ALA A 252 12.46 -9.33 -15.15
N LYS A 253 13.71 -8.99 -14.83
CA LYS A 253 14.75 -9.97 -14.48
C LYS A 253 14.59 -10.50 -13.06
N PHE A 254 14.13 -9.68 -12.12
CA PHE A 254 13.88 -10.06 -10.73
C PHE A 254 12.69 -11.01 -10.61
N ASN A 255 11.63 -10.80 -11.39
CA ASN A 255 10.43 -11.64 -11.39
C ASN A 255 10.62 -13.03 -12.06
N LYS A 256 11.82 -13.35 -12.56
CA LYS A 256 12.14 -14.61 -13.27
C LYS A 256 13.00 -15.52 -12.41
#